data_AF-A0A161Y3X3-F1
#
_entry.id   AF-A0A161Y3X3-F1
#
_cell.length_a   1.000
_cell.length_b   1.000
_cell.length_c   1.000
_cell.angle_alpha   90.00
_cell.angle_beta   90.00
_cell.angle_gamma   90.00
#
_symmetry.space_group_name_H-M   'P 1'
#
loop_
_entity.id
_entity.type
_entity.pdbx_description
1 polymer ?
#
loop_
_entity_poly.entity_id
_entity_poly.type
_entity_poly.pdbx_seq_one_letter_code
_entity_poly.pdbx_strand_id
1 'polypeptide(L)'
;MKGKKVRIVRNVVISVVTLCLAFISGFSMYRVGETIKYNNLVKQGNQYMQIGEYDKAIALFKQSLEYKKSDDAQSNIKKAERFKIDKSYHTEGVNLLNEKKYTEALAEFNKIDANSTQFPDLKDKIKLCKTQYISQNIKLANDSASKGNYEEGNIYLDEILKIDPNNEESRKLKDKFAAAIQEQKNAEAEKAEQAKNQANVNSSQNVKSKASTNSSQSKSNNKNANKNKELQSQIDALEKKKQGLSMYSAEYFNFVKQQLKLEKQKIFN
;
A
#
# COMPACT_ATOMS: atom_id res chain seq x y z
N MET A 1 -48.30 -32.03 81.60
CA MET A 1 -48.33 -31.13 80.40
C MET A 1 -46.97 -30.84 79.76
N LYS A 2 -45.82 -31.00 80.44
CA LYS A 2 -44.48 -30.64 79.88
C LYS A 2 -44.04 -31.49 78.67
N GLY A 3 -44.34 -32.80 78.64
CA GLY A 3 -43.91 -33.69 77.54
C GLY A 3 -44.57 -33.45 76.17
N LYS A 4 -45.82 -32.95 76.12
CA LYS A 4 -46.50 -32.63 74.86
C LYS A 4 -45.90 -31.38 74.19
N LYS A 5 -45.59 -30.34 74.96
CA LYS A 5 -44.94 -29.12 74.43
C LYS A 5 -43.55 -29.41 73.85
N VAL A 6 -42.74 -30.23 74.52
CA VAL A 6 -41.39 -30.61 74.01
C VAL A 6 -41.47 -31.38 72.69
N ARG A 7 -42.43 -32.30 72.54
CA ARG A 7 -42.63 -33.02 71.26
C ARG A 7 -43.08 -32.09 70.13
N ILE A 8 -43.95 -31.12 70.41
CA ILE A 8 -44.41 -30.16 69.40
C ILE A 8 -43.26 -29.26 68.94
N VAL A 9 -42.48 -28.68 69.86
CA VAL A 9 -41.34 -27.82 69.50
C VAL A 9 -40.29 -28.61 68.71
N ARG A 10 -39.99 -29.85 69.11
CA ARG A 10 -39.06 -30.72 68.37
C ARG A 10 -39.53 -30.98 66.92
N ASN A 11 -40.82 -31.24 66.73
CA ASN A 11 -41.36 -31.48 65.39
C ASN A 11 -41.36 -30.21 64.53
N VAL A 12 -41.64 -29.05 65.12
CA VAL A 12 -41.56 -27.75 64.42
C VAL A 12 -40.11 -27.45 64.00
N VAL A 13 -39.13 -27.68 64.88
CA VAL A 13 -37.71 -27.47 64.56
C VAL A 13 -37.27 -28.40 63.43
N ILE A 14 -37.65 -29.68 63.47
CA ILE A 14 -37.31 -30.63 62.40
C ILE A 14 -37.92 -30.18 61.06
N SER A 15 -39.18 -29.75 61.04
CA SER A 15 -39.84 -29.24 59.82
C SER A 15 -39.16 -28.00 59.26
N VAL A 16 -38.75 -27.04 60.10
CA VAL A 16 -38.05 -25.83 59.63
C VAL A 16 -36.68 -26.19 59.03
N VAL A 17 -35.93 -27.10 59.66
CA VAL A 17 -34.62 -27.54 59.15
C VAL A 17 -34.76 -28.28 57.81
N THR A 18 -35.78 -29.12 57.63
CA THR A 18 -36.01 -29.81 56.36
C THR A 18 -36.38 -28.83 55.25
N LEU A 19 -37.18 -27.80 55.57
CA LEU A 19 -37.55 -26.74 54.63
C LEU A 19 -36.32 -25.92 54.21
N CYS A 20 -35.45 -25.55 55.17
CA CYS A 20 -34.19 -24.86 54.87
C CYS A 20 -33.26 -25.69 53.97
N LEU A 21 -33.12 -27.00 54.23
CA LEU A 21 -32.30 -27.89 53.39
C LEU A 21 -32.87 -28.06 51.97
N ALA A 22 -34.20 -28.11 51.82
CA ALA A 22 -34.87 -28.15 50.52
C ALA A 22 -34.71 -26.84 49.72
N PHE A 23 -34.71 -25.69 50.40
CA PHE A 23 -34.41 -24.40 49.77
C PHE A 23 -32.94 -24.31 49.33
N ILE A 24 -31.99 -24.81 50.14
CA ILE A 24 -30.57 -24.83 49.79
C ILE A 24 -30.31 -25.77 48.60
N SER A 25 -30.93 -26.95 48.56
CA SER A 25 -30.76 -27.91 47.45
C SER A 25 -31.43 -27.43 46.16
N GLY A 26 -32.64 -26.86 46.22
CA GLY A 26 -33.32 -26.26 45.07
C GLY A 26 -32.57 -25.06 44.49
N PHE A 27 -32.04 -24.18 45.35
CA PHE A 27 -31.24 -23.03 44.94
C PHE A 27 -29.90 -23.43 44.32
N SER A 28 -29.26 -24.48 44.84
CA SER A 28 -28.02 -25.03 44.31
C SER A 28 -28.22 -25.61 42.91
N MET A 29 -29.33 -26.33 42.69
CA MET A 29 -29.62 -26.98 41.40
C MET A 29 -29.90 -25.96 40.28
N TYR A 30 -30.52 -24.82 40.60
CA TYR A 30 -30.76 -23.72 39.66
C TYR A 30 -29.45 -23.08 39.16
N ARG A 31 -28.52 -22.75 40.08
CA ARG A 31 -27.23 -22.12 39.74
C ARG A 31 -26.30 -23.04 38.93
N VAL A 32 -26.38 -24.35 39.15
CA VAL A 32 -25.62 -25.35 38.39
C VAL A 32 -26.07 -25.36 36.92
N GLY A 33 -27.38 -25.27 36.66
CA GLY A 33 -27.93 -25.22 35.30
C GLY A 33 -27.45 -24.00 34.50
N GLU A 34 -27.45 -22.82 35.10
CA GLU A 34 -26.94 -21.59 34.46
C GLU A 34 -25.45 -21.67 34.15
N THR A 35 -24.65 -22.22 35.08
CA THR A 35 -23.20 -22.40 34.90
C THR A 35 -22.88 -23.35 33.74
N ILE A 36 -23.63 -24.45 33.61
CA ILE A 36 -23.48 -25.40 32.50
C ILE A 36 -23.80 -24.72 31.16
N LYS A 37 -24.91 -23.98 31.08
CA LYS A 37 -25.30 -23.26 29.87
C LYS A 37 -24.25 -22.22 29.47
N TYR A 38 -23.79 -21.42 30.44
CA TYR A 38 -22.70 -20.45 30.24
C TYR A 38 -21.45 -21.12 29.64
N ASN A 39 -20.95 -22.18 30.29
CA ASN A 39 -19.73 -22.87 29.87
C ASN A 39 -19.87 -23.48 28.47
N ASN A 40 -21.05 -24.05 28.16
CA ASN A 40 -21.32 -24.62 26.84
C ASN A 40 -21.31 -23.54 25.74
N LEU A 41 -21.99 -22.41 25.97
CA LEU A 41 -22.01 -21.29 25.04
C LEU A 41 -20.61 -20.71 24.79
N VAL A 42 -19.81 -20.52 25.85
CA VAL A 42 -18.41 -20.06 25.72
C VAL A 42 -17.57 -21.08 24.95
N LYS A 43 -17.74 -22.39 25.23
CA LYS A 43 -17.03 -23.44 24.50
C LYS A 43 -17.35 -23.43 23.01
N GLN A 44 -18.64 -23.35 22.65
CA GLN A 44 -19.07 -23.26 21.26
C GLN A 44 -18.57 -21.98 20.58
N GLY A 45 -18.64 -20.84 21.29
CA GLY A 45 -18.11 -19.56 20.79
C GLY A 45 -16.63 -19.65 20.46
N ASN A 46 -15.83 -20.30 21.32
CA ASN A 46 -14.42 -20.56 21.07
C ASN A 46 -14.19 -21.47 19.85
N GLN A 47 -15.02 -22.50 19.65
CA GLN A 47 -14.94 -23.37 18.48
C GLN A 47 -15.22 -22.59 17.18
N TYR A 48 -16.27 -21.77 17.16
CA TYR A 48 -16.57 -20.91 16.01
C TYR A 48 -15.45 -19.89 15.75
N MET A 49 -14.86 -19.33 16.81
CA MET A 49 -13.71 -18.43 16.69
C MET A 49 -12.49 -19.13 16.06
N GLN A 50 -12.23 -20.40 16.39
CA GLN A 50 -11.12 -21.17 15.80
C GLN A 50 -11.30 -21.44 14.31
N ILE A 51 -12.52 -21.66 13.85
CA ILE A 51 -12.82 -21.91 12.43
C ILE A 51 -13.10 -20.62 11.63
N GLY A 52 -12.93 -19.44 12.25
CA GLY A 52 -13.06 -18.15 11.58
C GLY A 52 -14.51 -17.65 11.37
N GLU A 53 -15.47 -18.23 12.09
CA GLU A 53 -16.89 -17.88 12.09
C GLU A 53 -17.21 -16.87 13.21
N TYR A 54 -16.57 -15.70 13.13
CA TYR A 54 -16.54 -14.75 14.24
C TYR A 54 -17.91 -14.18 14.61
N ASP A 55 -18.81 -13.99 13.65
CA ASP A 55 -20.17 -13.50 13.96
C ASP A 55 -20.96 -14.49 14.83
N LYS A 56 -20.86 -15.79 14.53
CA LYS A 56 -21.45 -16.84 15.36
C LYS A 56 -20.80 -16.91 16.74
N ALA A 57 -19.48 -16.77 16.80
CA ALA A 57 -18.75 -16.72 18.06
C ALA A 57 -19.22 -15.55 18.95
N ILE A 58 -19.31 -14.34 18.38
CA ILE A 58 -19.79 -13.13 19.06
C ILE A 58 -21.21 -13.34 19.59
N ALA A 59 -22.12 -13.90 18.78
CA ALA A 59 -23.49 -14.17 19.19
C ALA A 59 -23.55 -15.13 20.40
N LEU A 60 -22.76 -16.21 20.38
CA LEU A 60 -22.70 -17.18 21.47
C LEU A 60 -22.10 -16.59 22.75
N PHE A 61 -21.06 -15.77 22.66
CA PHE A 61 -20.50 -15.07 23.83
C PHE A 61 -21.47 -14.02 24.39
N LYS A 62 -22.24 -13.33 23.54
CA LYS A 62 -23.29 -12.41 23.99
C LYS A 62 -24.41 -13.18 24.72
N GLN A 63 -24.83 -14.32 24.17
CA GLN A 63 -25.82 -15.18 24.81
C GLN A 63 -25.32 -15.75 26.15
N SER A 64 -24.03 -16.08 26.27
CA SER A 64 -23.49 -16.57 27.55
C SER A 64 -23.60 -15.50 28.66
N LEU A 65 -23.49 -14.22 28.32
CA LEU A 65 -23.64 -13.09 29.25
C LEU A 65 -25.07 -12.89 29.78
N GLU A 66 -26.07 -13.60 29.25
CA GLU A 66 -27.42 -13.68 29.81
C GLU A 66 -27.46 -14.58 31.05
N TYR A 67 -26.60 -15.61 31.11
CA TYR A 67 -26.53 -16.56 32.22
C TYR A 67 -25.53 -16.14 33.30
N LYS A 68 -24.42 -15.52 32.91
CA LYS A 68 -23.38 -15.07 33.85
C LYS A 68 -22.63 -13.87 33.28
N LYS A 69 -22.58 -12.77 34.04
CA LYS A 69 -21.66 -11.67 33.73
C LYS A 69 -20.22 -12.15 33.99
N SER A 70 -19.39 -12.08 32.95
CA SER A 70 -18.00 -12.52 33.00
C SER A 70 -17.14 -11.63 32.11
N ASP A 71 -16.05 -11.16 32.66
CA ASP A 71 -15.04 -10.40 31.92
C ASP A 71 -14.38 -11.24 30.84
N ASP A 72 -14.25 -12.56 31.04
CA ASP A 72 -13.73 -13.49 30.03
C ASP A 72 -14.62 -13.53 28.79
N ALA A 73 -15.94 -13.67 28.97
CA ALA A 73 -16.88 -13.66 27.86
C ALA A 73 -16.88 -12.31 27.12
N GLN A 74 -16.78 -11.19 27.85
CA GLN A 74 -16.64 -9.86 27.23
C GLN A 74 -15.30 -9.71 26.48
N SER A 75 -14.20 -10.21 27.04
CA SER A 75 -12.89 -10.22 26.39
C SER A 75 -12.91 -11.04 25.11
N ASN A 76 -13.58 -12.20 25.13
CA ASN A 76 -13.77 -13.05 23.96
C ASN A 76 -14.62 -12.38 22.86
N ILE A 77 -15.64 -11.59 23.22
CA ILE A 77 -16.38 -10.77 22.25
C ILE A 77 -15.43 -9.79 21.55
N LYS A 78 -14.67 -9.01 22.32
CA LYS A 78 -13.71 -8.04 21.77
C LYS A 78 -12.66 -8.71 20.87
N LYS A 79 -12.18 -9.88 21.29
CA LYS A 79 -11.22 -10.68 20.52
C LYS A 79 -11.82 -11.18 19.21
N ALA A 80 -13.04 -11.70 19.23
CA ALA A 80 -13.74 -12.15 18.03
C ALA A 80 -14.07 -10.98 17.08
N GLU A 81 -14.46 -9.82 17.60
CA GLU A 81 -14.64 -8.60 16.82
C GLU A 81 -13.34 -8.16 16.14
N ARG A 82 -12.22 -8.20 16.87
CA ARG A 82 -10.90 -7.90 16.28
C ARG A 82 -10.53 -8.89 15.18
N PHE A 83 -10.71 -10.19 15.42
CA PHE A 83 -10.42 -11.22 14.42
C PHE A 83 -11.29 -11.12 13.18
N LYS A 84 -12.55 -10.68 13.33
CA LYS A 84 -13.43 -10.37 12.20
C LYS A 84 -12.84 -9.26 11.32
N ILE A 85 -12.37 -8.18 11.93
CA ILE A 85 -11.74 -7.06 11.22
C ILE A 85 -10.43 -7.52 10.56
N ASP A 86 -9.57 -8.24 11.29
CA ASP A 86 -8.30 -8.74 10.75
C ASP A 86 -8.51 -9.69 9.56
N LYS A 87 -9.56 -10.53 9.59
CA LYS A 87 -9.95 -11.38 8.46
C LYS A 87 -10.35 -10.56 7.23
N SER A 88 -11.01 -9.41 7.43
CA SER A 88 -11.33 -8.50 6.34
C SER A 88 -10.07 -7.91 5.72
N TYR A 89 -9.13 -7.42 6.54
CA TYR A 89 -7.86 -6.89 6.05
C TYR A 89 -7.03 -7.96 5.34
N HIS A 90 -7.01 -9.20 5.86
CA HIS A 90 -6.29 -10.30 5.22
C HIS A 90 -6.88 -10.63 3.85
N THR A 91 -8.21 -10.73 3.77
CA THR A 91 -8.92 -11.01 2.52
C THR A 91 -8.66 -9.92 1.48
N GLU A 92 -8.78 -8.65 1.86
CA GLU A 92 -8.53 -7.52 0.97
C GLU A 92 -7.08 -7.46 0.52
N GLY A 93 -6.12 -7.67 1.44
CA GLY A 93 -4.70 -7.75 1.11
C GLY A 93 -4.40 -8.87 0.10
N VAL A 94 -5.07 -10.03 0.22
CA VAL A 94 -4.93 -11.14 -0.75
C VAL A 94 -5.51 -10.76 -2.12
N ASN A 95 -6.67 -10.08 -2.17
CA ASN A 95 -7.25 -9.62 -3.42
C ASN A 95 -6.32 -8.62 -4.12
N LEU A 96 -5.83 -7.61 -3.39
CA LEU A 96 -4.88 -6.61 -3.90
C LEU A 96 -3.58 -7.25 -4.39
N LEU A 97 -3.07 -8.26 -3.68
CA LEU A 97 -1.90 -9.03 -4.10
C LEU A 97 -2.15 -9.74 -5.43
N ASN A 98 -3.32 -10.36 -5.62
CA ASN A 98 -3.70 -11.01 -6.89
C ASN A 98 -3.84 -10.00 -8.03
N GLU A 99 -4.29 -8.78 -7.72
CA GLU A 99 -4.33 -7.64 -8.64
C GLU A 99 -2.97 -6.98 -8.88
N LYS A 100 -1.89 -7.48 -8.24
CA LYS A 100 -0.51 -6.94 -8.29
C LYS A 100 -0.38 -5.52 -7.71
N LYS A 101 -1.34 -5.09 -6.91
CA LYS A 101 -1.30 -3.84 -6.13
C LYS A 101 -0.54 -4.06 -4.84
N TYR A 102 0.78 -4.28 -4.95
CA TYR A 102 1.60 -4.77 -3.85
C TYR A 102 1.70 -3.79 -2.67
N THR A 103 1.72 -2.48 -2.94
CA THR A 103 1.78 -1.44 -1.90
C THR A 103 0.50 -1.36 -1.08
N GLU A 104 -0.64 -1.46 -1.75
CA GLU A 104 -1.97 -1.47 -1.14
C GLU A 104 -2.17 -2.76 -0.34
N ALA A 105 -1.75 -3.90 -0.90
CA ALA A 105 -1.76 -5.18 -0.19
C ALA A 105 -0.93 -5.13 1.09
N LEU A 106 0.28 -4.55 1.04
CA LEU A 106 1.12 -4.36 2.22
C LEU A 106 0.44 -3.46 3.26
N ALA A 107 -0.25 -2.40 2.83
CA ALA A 107 -0.97 -1.52 3.74
C ALA A 107 -2.09 -2.27 4.48
N GLU A 108 -2.84 -3.13 3.81
CA GLU A 108 -3.87 -3.97 4.46
C GLU A 108 -3.25 -5.01 5.40
N PHE A 109 -2.23 -5.74 4.96
CA PHE A 109 -1.57 -6.75 5.80
C PHE A 109 -0.94 -6.16 7.06
N ASN A 110 -0.39 -4.93 6.99
CA ASN A 110 0.21 -4.25 8.14
C ASN A 110 -0.80 -3.80 9.21
N LYS A 111 -2.12 -3.84 8.93
CA LYS A 111 -3.16 -3.58 9.94
C LYS A 111 -3.36 -4.78 10.87
N ILE A 112 -2.90 -5.96 10.48
CA ILE A 112 -2.96 -7.19 11.25
C ILE A 112 -1.69 -7.31 12.10
N ASP A 113 -1.82 -7.84 13.31
CA ASP A 113 -0.64 -8.18 14.12
C ASP A 113 0.26 -9.15 13.35
N ALA A 114 1.53 -8.78 13.16
CA ALA A 114 2.52 -9.59 12.46
C ALA A 114 2.75 -10.97 13.08
N ASN A 115 2.42 -11.15 14.37
CA ASN A 115 2.52 -12.43 15.08
C ASN A 115 1.15 -13.11 15.28
N SER A 116 0.13 -12.69 14.53
CA SER A 116 -1.19 -13.31 14.57
C SER A 116 -1.11 -14.80 14.26
N THR A 117 -1.58 -15.63 15.20
CA THR A 117 -1.65 -17.09 15.01
C THR A 117 -2.83 -17.50 14.13
N GLN A 118 -3.79 -16.60 13.92
CA GLN A 118 -4.96 -16.82 13.07
C GLN A 118 -4.61 -16.82 11.58
N PHE A 119 -3.53 -16.12 11.20
CA PHE A 119 -3.09 -15.99 9.81
C PHE A 119 -1.62 -16.44 9.68
N PRO A 120 -1.35 -17.76 9.71
CA PRO A 120 0.02 -18.28 9.69
C PRO A 120 0.78 -17.92 8.40
N ASP A 121 0.06 -17.65 7.31
CA ASP A 121 0.60 -17.27 6.00
C ASP A 121 0.89 -15.75 5.87
N LEU A 122 0.52 -14.94 6.87
CA LEU A 122 0.63 -13.47 6.79
C LEU A 122 2.06 -13.01 6.53
N LYS A 123 3.04 -13.56 7.26
CA LYS A 123 4.46 -13.21 7.11
C LYS A 123 4.96 -13.53 5.70
N ASP A 124 4.56 -14.68 5.16
CA ASP A 124 4.94 -15.11 3.83
C ASP A 124 4.29 -14.24 2.75
N LYS A 125 3.04 -13.83 2.92
CA LYS A 125 2.35 -12.90 2.01
C LYS A 125 2.98 -11.51 2.02
N ILE A 126 3.31 -10.98 3.20
CA ILE A 126 4.03 -9.69 3.32
C ILE A 126 5.38 -9.78 2.61
N LYS A 127 6.13 -10.86 2.85
CA LYS A 127 7.41 -11.10 2.18
C LYS A 127 7.24 -11.17 0.67
N LEU A 128 6.25 -11.93 0.18
CA LEU A 128 5.94 -12.06 -1.23
C LEU A 128 5.60 -10.71 -1.87
N CYS A 129 4.76 -9.89 -1.22
CA CYS A 129 4.44 -8.54 -1.71
C CYS A 129 5.70 -7.69 -1.88
N LYS A 130 6.57 -7.66 -0.87
CA LYS A 130 7.85 -6.91 -0.94
C LYS A 130 8.72 -7.41 -2.08
N THR A 131 8.93 -8.72 -2.19
CA THR A 131 9.75 -9.31 -3.25
C THR A 131 9.21 -8.98 -4.65
N GLN A 132 7.90 -9.10 -4.85
CA GLN A 132 7.27 -8.81 -6.14
C GLN A 132 7.32 -7.32 -6.48
N TYR A 133 7.06 -6.45 -5.51
CA TYR A 133 7.17 -5.00 -5.67
C TYR A 133 8.59 -4.58 -6.05
N ILE A 134 9.60 -5.12 -5.35
CA ILE A 134 11.01 -4.84 -5.65
C ILE A 134 11.34 -5.31 -7.06
N SER A 135 11.01 -6.56 -7.41
CA SER A 135 11.29 -7.11 -8.74
C SER A 135 10.64 -6.29 -9.87
N GLN A 136 9.39 -5.86 -9.69
CA GLN A 136 8.69 -5.01 -10.65
C GLN A 136 9.39 -3.67 -10.84
N ASN A 137 9.80 -3.00 -9.76
CA ASN A 137 10.47 -1.70 -9.84
C ASN A 137 11.88 -1.81 -10.42
N ILE A 138 12.63 -2.88 -10.11
CA ILE A 138 13.94 -3.14 -10.75
C ILE A 138 13.76 -3.30 -12.26
N LYS A 139 12.71 -4.02 -12.70
CA LYS A 139 12.40 -4.17 -14.12
C LYS A 139 12.11 -2.81 -14.77
N LEU A 140 11.23 -2.01 -14.17
CA LEU A 140 10.88 -0.68 -14.68
C LEU A 140 12.10 0.26 -14.73
N ALA A 141 12.98 0.19 -13.72
CA ALA A 141 14.22 0.94 -13.68
C ALA A 141 15.14 0.58 -14.86
N ASN A 142 15.35 -0.71 -15.09
CA ASN A 142 16.18 -1.21 -16.21
C ASN A 142 15.55 -0.90 -17.57
N ASP A 143 14.22 -1.06 -17.71
CA ASP A 143 13.49 -0.74 -18.94
C ASP A 143 13.63 0.75 -19.29
N SER A 144 13.58 1.64 -18.29
CA SER A 144 13.78 3.08 -18.46
C SER A 144 15.23 3.41 -18.84
N ALA A 145 16.20 2.81 -18.14
CA ALA A 145 17.62 2.98 -18.43
C ALA A 145 18.00 2.46 -19.83
N SER A 146 17.36 1.40 -20.32
CA SER A 146 17.59 0.88 -21.68
C SER A 146 17.21 1.88 -22.78
N LYS A 147 16.33 2.84 -22.45
CA LYS A 147 15.91 3.93 -23.33
C LYS A 147 16.73 5.21 -23.13
N GLY A 148 17.75 5.16 -22.25
CA GLY A 148 18.56 6.32 -21.85
C GLY A 148 17.91 7.21 -20.78
N ASN A 149 16.74 6.83 -20.26
CA ASN A 149 16.02 7.61 -19.23
C ASN A 149 16.47 7.19 -17.81
N TYR A 150 17.70 7.54 -17.44
CA TYR A 150 18.28 7.13 -16.16
C TYR A 150 17.63 7.81 -14.95
N GLU A 151 17.19 9.07 -15.09
CA GLU A 151 16.47 9.80 -14.04
C GLU A 151 15.12 9.15 -13.72
N GLU A 152 14.38 8.73 -14.76
CA GLU A 152 13.14 7.96 -14.60
C GLU A 152 13.42 6.61 -13.94
N GLY A 153 14.50 5.93 -14.35
CA GLY A 153 14.95 4.71 -13.72
C GLY A 153 15.23 4.87 -12.22
N ASN A 154 15.87 5.96 -11.82
CA ASN A 154 16.18 6.26 -10.41
C ASN A 154 14.92 6.45 -9.56
N ILE A 155 13.81 6.96 -10.12
CA ILE A 155 12.54 7.09 -9.38
C ILE A 155 12.07 5.72 -8.90
N TYR A 156 12.08 4.69 -9.77
CA TYR A 156 11.68 3.34 -9.39
C TYR A 156 12.62 2.73 -8.32
N LEU A 157 13.91 3.01 -8.38
CA LEU A 157 14.88 2.57 -7.37
C LEU A 157 14.64 3.26 -6.02
N ASP A 158 14.25 4.54 -6.03
CA ASP A 158 13.89 5.27 -4.82
C ASP A 158 12.63 4.71 -4.16
N GLU A 159 11.64 4.28 -4.95
CA GLU A 159 10.46 3.59 -4.43
C GLU A 159 10.83 2.27 -3.72
N ILE A 160 11.79 1.51 -4.24
CA ILE A 160 12.31 0.32 -3.55
C ILE A 160 12.92 0.67 -2.20
N LEU A 161 13.76 1.71 -2.16
CA LEU A 161 14.48 2.12 -0.96
C LEU A 161 13.55 2.66 0.15
N LYS A 162 12.32 3.08 -0.17
CA LYS A 162 11.30 3.40 0.83
C LYS A 162 10.81 2.16 1.59
N ILE A 163 10.79 1.00 0.94
CA ILE A 163 10.30 -0.27 1.51
C ILE A 163 11.45 -1.10 2.10
N ASP A 164 12.60 -1.10 1.42
CA ASP A 164 13.83 -1.77 1.84
C ASP A 164 15.01 -0.79 1.71
N PRO A 165 15.27 0.04 2.74
CA PRO A 165 16.34 1.03 2.71
C PRO A 165 17.74 0.44 2.47
N ASN A 166 17.93 -0.86 2.75
CA ASN A 166 19.23 -1.53 2.62
C ASN A 166 19.31 -2.40 1.37
N ASN A 167 18.42 -2.21 0.40
CA ASN A 167 18.42 -2.97 -0.84
C ASN A 167 19.70 -2.73 -1.65
N GLU A 168 20.62 -3.72 -1.65
CA GLU A 168 21.91 -3.59 -2.31
C GLU A 168 21.81 -3.42 -3.82
N GLU A 169 20.90 -4.16 -4.46
CA GLU A 169 20.71 -4.12 -5.92
C GLU A 169 20.29 -2.72 -6.37
N SER A 170 19.32 -2.13 -5.68
CA SER A 170 18.85 -0.77 -5.98
C SER A 170 19.95 0.26 -5.80
N ARG A 171 20.75 0.16 -4.73
CA ARG A 171 21.90 1.06 -4.50
C ARG A 171 22.95 0.96 -5.61
N LYS A 172 23.33 -0.26 -6.00
CA LYS A 172 24.29 -0.51 -7.10
C LYS A 172 23.77 0.03 -8.44
N LEU A 173 22.48 -0.15 -8.74
CA LEU A 173 21.88 0.40 -9.96
C LEU A 173 21.86 1.93 -9.95
N LYS A 174 21.58 2.57 -8.81
CA LYS A 174 21.66 4.04 -8.71
C LYS A 174 23.05 4.57 -9.01
N ASP A 175 24.10 3.93 -8.48
CA ASP A 175 25.49 4.33 -8.76
C ASP A 175 25.81 4.19 -10.25
N LYS A 176 25.37 3.09 -10.87
CA LYS A 176 25.53 2.86 -12.32
C LYS A 176 24.80 3.93 -13.14
N PHE A 177 23.56 4.27 -12.78
CA PHE A 177 22.77 5.28 -13.48
C PHE A 177 23.38 6.68 -13.29
N ALA A 178 23.91 7.01 -12.12
CA ALA A 178 24.60 8.27 -11.88
C ALA A 178 25.84 8.43 -12.77
N ALA A 179 26.64 7.36 -12.93
CA ALA A 179 27.78 7.36 -13.85
C ALA A 179 27.35 7.57 -15.31
N ALA A 180 26.29 6.88 -15.75
CA ALA A 180 25.78 7.00 -17.12
C ALA A 180 25.20 8.40 -17.42
N ILE A 181 24.51 9.02 -16.46
CA ILE A 181 24.03 10.41 -16.57
C ILE A 181 25.21 11.36 -16.73
N GLN A 182 26.29 11.15 -15.97
CA GLN A 182 27.48 12.00 -16.09
C GLN A 182 28.16 11.83 -17.44
N GLU A 183 28.26 10.61 -17.95
CA GLU A 183 28.80 10.32 -19.28
C GLU A 183 27.96 10.99 -20.39
N GLN A 184 26.63 10.89 -20.32
CA GLN A 184 25.74 11.58 -21.26
C GLN A 184 25.95 13.09 -21.25
N LYS A 185 26.04 13.71 -20.06
CA LYS A 185 26.30 15.15 -19.92
C LYS A 185 27.65 15.55 -20.52
N ASN A 186 28.70 14.76 -20.30
CA ASN A 186 30.02 15.03 -20.86
C ASN A 186 29.99 14.92 -22.39
N ALA A 187 29.37 13.87 -22.93
CA ALA A 187 29.26 13.68 -24.38
C ALA A 187 28.43 14.79 -25.07
N GLU A 188 27.39 15.29 -24.41
CA GLU A 188 26.61 16.44 -24.89
C GLU A 188 27.43 17.74 -24.87
N ALA A 189 28.21 17.96 -23.81
CA ALA A 189 29.09 19.12 -23.70
C ALA A 189 30.18 19.11 -24.80
N GLU A 190 30.81 17.96 -25.05
CA GLU A 190 31.80 17.79 -26.11
C GLU A 190 31.20 18.03 -27.51
N LYS A 191 30.00 17.50 -27.78
CA LYS A 191 29.30 17.77 -29.05
C LYS A 191 28.94 19.25 -29.21
N ALA A 192 28.52 19.91 -28.13
CA ALA A 192 28.22 21.33 -28.15
C ALA A 192 29.47 22.19 -28.38
N GLU A 193 30.62 21.80 -27.83
CA GLU A 193 31.90 22.48 -28.03
C GLU A 193 32.43 22.28 -29.47
N GLN A 194 32.34 21.06 -30.00
CA GLN A 194 32.70 20.77 -31.40
C GLN A 194 31.82 21.55 -32.39
N ALA A 195 30.51 21.67 -32.12
CA ALA A 195 29.60 22.48 -32.93
C ALA A 195 29.97 23.97 -32.94
N LYS A 196 30.40 24.52 -31.79
CA LYS A 196 30.89 25.92 -31.69
C LYS A 196 32.20 26.12 -32.44
N ASN A 197 33.14 25.18 -32.35
CA ASN A 197 34.43 25.27 -33.03
C ASN A 197 34.28 25.16 -34.56
N GLN A 198 33.37 24.33 -35.07
CA GLN A 198 33.06 24.28 -36.51
C GLN A 198 32.37 25.56 -37.03
N ALA A 199 31.54 26.23 -36.21
CA ALA A 199 30.97 27.52 -36.57
C ALA A 199 32.03 28.66 -36.63
N ASN A 200 33.08 28.57 -35.82
CA ASN A 200 34.17 29.55 -35.76
C ASN A 200 35.22 29.37 -36.87
N VAL A 201 35.48 28.14 -37.32
CA VAL A 201 36.35 27.85 -38.48
C VAL A 201 35.70 28.30 -39.80
N ASN A 202 34.38 28.13 -39.95
CA ASN A 202 33.64 28.61 -41.13
C ASN A 202 33.52 30.14 -41.22
N SER A 203 33.68 30.87 -40.12
CA SER A 203 33.74 32.34 -40.11
C SER A 203 35.16 32.88 -40.31
N SER A 204 36.21 32.13 -39.96
CA SER A 204 37.61 32.51 -40.21
C SER A 204 38.12 32.18 -41.64
N GLN A 205 37.48 31.27 -42.38
CA GLN A 205 37.80 31.04 -43.80
C GLN A 205 37.27 32.13 -44.76
N ASN A 206 36.48 33.11 -44.29
CA ASN A 206 35.99 34.22 -45.11
C ASN A 206 36.85 35.50 -45.03
N VAL A 207 38.01 35.46 -44.34
CA VAL A 207 38.90 36.63 -44.19
C VAL A 207 40.20 36.48 -45.02
N LYS A 208 40.50 35.28 -45.55
CA LYS A 208 41.76 35.02 -46.31
C LYS A 208 41.60 34.87 -47.83
N SER A 209 40.53 35.38 -48.40
CA SER A 209 40.30 35.40 -49.86
C SER A 209 39.70 36.73 -50.33
N LYS A 210 40.36 37.85 -49.98
CA LYS A 210 40.20 39.14 -50.67
C LYS A 210 41.56 39.73 -51.04
N ALA A 211 42.23 39.09 -51.99
CA ALA A 211 43.25 39.73 -52.83
C ALA A 211 43.54 38.86 -54.06
N SER A 212 42.62 38.83 -55.04
CA SER A 212 42.89 39.17 -56.44
C SER A 212 41.77 38.69 -57.38
N THR A 213 41.24 39.69 -58.09
CA THR A 213 40.67 39.65 -59.45
C THR A 213 39.34 38.92 -59.72
N ASN A 214 38.33 39.75 -60.01
CA ASN A 214 37.05 39.42 -60.63
C ASN A 214 37.20 38.72 -61.99
N SER A 215 36.47 37.61 -62.20
CA SER A 215 35.28 37.60 -63.06
C SER A 215 34.55 36.26 -62.98
N SER A 216 33.22 36.30 -63.18
CA SER A 216 32.25 35.17 -63.24
C SER A 216 31.45 34.95 -61.95
N GLN A 217 30.49 35.86 -61.78
CA GLN A 217 29.44 35.86 -60.78
C GLN A 217 28.25 35.00 -61.27
N SER A 218 27.70 34.19 -60.35
CA SER A 218 26.36 33.56 -60.35
C SER A 218 26.40 32.02 -60.25
N LYS A 219 26.32 31.51 -59.00
CA LYS A 219 25.52 30.31 -58.61
C LYS A 219 25.70 29.83 -57.16
N SER A 220 26.63 30.37 -56.36
CA SER A 220 26.92 29.79 -55.02
C SER A 220 26.16 30.39 -53.83
N ASN A 221 25.60 31.61 -53.91
CA ASN A 221 25.00 32.27 -52.75
C ASN A 221 23.61 31.76 -52.32
N ASN A 222 22.96 30.89 -53.11
CA ASN A 222 21.59 30.45 -52.83
C ASN A 222 21.51 29.17 -51.97
N LYS A 223 22.60 28.39 -51.86
CA LYS A 223 22.57 27.09 -51.16
C LYS A 223 22.75 27.21 -49.64
N ASN A 224 23.58 28.16 -49.18
CA ASN A 224 23.78 28.40 -47.74
C ASN A 224 22.63 29.17 -47.08
N ALA A 225 21.99 30.11 -47.80
CA ALA A 225 20.81 30.81 -47.30
C ALA A 225 19.60 29.88 -47.13
N ASN A 226 19.42 28.92 -48.04
CA ASN A 226 18.33 27.93 -47.94
C ASN A 226 18.57 26.93 -46.81
N LYS A 227 19.81 26.49 -46.59
CA LYS A 227 20.13 25.54 -45.52
C LYS A 227 19.95 26.14 -44.11
N ASN A 228 20.22 27.45 -43.96
CA ASN A 228 19.97 28.16 -42.70
C ASN A 228 18.47 28.40 -42.44
N LYS A 229 17.69 28.71 -43.48
CA LYS A 229 16.22 28.83 -43.35
C LYS A 229 15.56 27.50 -42.99
N GLU A 230 16.08 26.39 -43.53
CA GLU A 230 15.57 25.06 -43.22
C GLU A 230 15.91 24.61 -41.80
N LEU A 231 17.10 24.93 -41.30
CA LEU A 231 17.48 24.65 -39.92
C LEU A 231 16.64 25.48 -38.92
N GLN A 232 16.37 26.75 -39.22
CA GLN A 232 15.50 27.58 -38.39
C GLN A 232 14.06 27.05 -38.35
N SER A 233 13.52 26.62 -39.49
CA SER A 233 12.19 26.00 -39.56
C SER A 233 12.09 24.72 -38.73
N GLN A 234 13.17 23.92 -38.67
CA GLN A 234 13.22 22.71 -37.84
C GLN A 234 13.28 23.04 -36.34
N ILE A 235 14.01 24.08 -35.95
CA ILE A 235 14.07 24.56 -34.55
C ILE A 235 12.69 25.05 -34.11
N ASP A 236 12.03 25.87 -34.92
CA ASP A 236 10.70 26.40 -34.63
C ASP A 236 9.65 25.27 -34.50
N ALA A 237 9.77 24.21 -35.33
CA ALA A 237 8.90 23.03 -35.24
C ALA A 237 9.12 22.22 -33.96
N LEU A 238 10.36 22.09 -33.49
CA LEU A 238 10.69 21.41 -32.24
C LEU A 238 10.22 22.19 -31.01
N GLU A 239 10.35 23.52 -31.03
CA GLU A 239 9.83 24.39 -29.97
C GLU A 239 8.30 24.32 -29.87
N LYS A 240 7.60 24.31 -31.01
CA LYS A 240 6.15 24.15 -31.05
C LYS A 240 5.70 22.78 -30.54
N LYS A 241 6.45 21.71 -30.83
CA LYS A 241 6.19 20.36 -30.31
C LYS A 241 6.41 20.29 -28.79
N LYS A 242 7.46 20.94 -28.27
CA LYS A 242 7.75 21.07 -26.83
C LYS A 242 6.64 21.84 -26.11
N GLN A 243 6.13 22.93 -26.69
CA GLN A 243 5.00 23.67 -26.13
C GLN A 243 3.73 22.82 -26.10
N GLY A 244 3.44 22.07 -27.17
CA GLY A 244 2.30 21.13 -27.21
C GLY A 244 2.39 20.02 -26.14
N LEU A 245 3.58 19.47 -25.89
CA LEU A 245 3.82 18.51 -24.80
C LEU A 245 3.60 19.13 -23.41
N SER A 246 4.00 20.40 -23.21
CA SER A 246 3.74 21.11 -21.95
C SER A 246 2.25 21.46 -21.77
N MET A 247 1.53 21.67 -22.88
CA MET A 247 0.09 21.93 -22.87
C MET A 247 -0.68 20.66 -22.51
N TYR A 248 -0.24 19.50 -23.04
CA TYR A 248 -0.82 18.20 -22.71
C TYR A 248 -0.62 17.81 -21.24
N SER A 249 0.53 18.14 -20.64
CA SER A 249 0.75 17.88 -19.21
C SER A 249 -0.09 18.80 -18.31
N ALA A 250 -0.31 20.06 -18.71
CA ALA A 250 -1.17 20.99 -18.00
C ALA A 250 -2.67 20.61 -18.11
N GLU A 251 -3.13 20.17 -19.28
CA GLU A 251 -4.49 19.68 -19.48
C GLU A 251 -4.77 18.41 -18.69
N TYR A 252 -3.83 17.46 -18.69
CA TYR A 252 -3.92 16.24 -17.89
C TYR A 252 -3.98 16.56 -16.39
N PHE A 253 -3.15 17.49 -15.90
CA PHE A 253 -3.17 17.91 -14.51
C PHE A 253 -4.50 18.57 -14.10
N ASN A 254 -5.06 19.41 -14.97
CA ASN A 254 -6.37 20.04 -14.73
C ASN A 254 -7.51 19.01 -14.74
N PHE A 255 -7.47 18.03 -15.65
CA PHE A 255 -8.44 16.93 -15.69
C PHE A 255 -8.42 16.12 -14.38
N VAL A 256 -7.24 15.71 -13.91
CA VAL A 256 -7.08 14.98 -12.64
C VAL A 256 -7.61 15.81 -11.46
N LYS A 257 -7.30 17.11 -11.42
CA LYS A 257 -7.79 18.03 -10.39
C LYS A 257 -9.32 18.16 -10.38
N GLN A 258 -9.96 18.14 -11.56
CA GLN A 258 -11.42 18.20 -11.69
C GLN A 258 -12.08 16.89 -11.24
N GLN A 259 -11.52 15.73 -11.58
CA GLN A 259 -12.00 14.43 -11.10
C GLN A 259 -11.93 14.34 -9.56
N LEU A 260 -10.82 14.79 -8.98
CA LEU A 260 -10.64 14.85 -7.52
C LEU A 260 -11.67 15.76 -6.83
N LYS A 261 -12.07 16.85 -7.48
CA LYS A 261 -13.12 17.75 -6.96
C LYS A 261 -14.50 17.09 -7.02
N LEU A 262 -14.80 16.35 -8.09
CA LEU A 262 -16.06 15.61 -8.25
C LEU A 262 -16.17 14.44 -7.26
N GLU A 263 -15.09 13.70 -7.01
CA GLU A 263 -15.08 12.63 -6.00
C GLU A 263 -15.27 13.18 -4.59
N LYS A 264 -14.63 14.31 -4.25
CA LYS A 264 -14.86 14.97 -2.95
C LYS A 264 -16.33 15.37 -2.78
N GLN A 265 -16.99 15.86 -3.81
CA GLN A 265 -18.42 16.20 -3.71
C GLN A 265 -19.33 14.97 -3.52
N LYS A 266 -18.93 13.80 -4.01
CA LYS A 266 -19.67 12.53 -3.77
C LYS A 266 -19.52 11.99 -2.36
N ILE A 267 -18.49 12.40 -1.62
CA ILE A 267 -18.22 11.94 -0.25
C ILE A 267 -18.97 12.81 0.79
N PHE A 268 -19.35 14.04 0.42
CA PHE A 268 -19.95 15.02 1.34
C PHE A 268 -21.43 15.36 1.04
N ASN A 269 -22.09 14.59 0.15
CA ASN A 269 -23.55 14.57 -0.06
C ASN A 269 -24.07 13.16 0.23
#